data_AF-A0A2W4L492-F1
#
_entry.id   AF-A0A2W4L492-F1
#
_cell.length_a   1.000
_cell.length_b   1.000
_cell.length_c   1.000
_cell.angle_alpha   90.00
_cell.angle_beta   90.00
_cell.angle_gamma   90.00
#
_symmetry.space_group_name_H-M   'P 1'
#
loop_
_entity.id
_entity.type
_entity.pdbx_description
1 polymer ?
#
loop_
_entity_poly.entity_id
_entity_poly.type
_entity_poly.pdbx_seq_one_letter_code
_entity_poly.pdbx_strand_id
1 'polypeptide(L)'
;MTFRPIPSPVAGESVLAVVPRPTYPFVDAGWRRRTRLFTGRALDADTLEREQEARAGNLALLGQTLSPGVVLGLECVFEPPASGETGLGFLRIAPGLGIAASGEDVTLGREVRVAIADLLPEGPPPRVAILVAVPVVRWVRGRFDPLAPCERDESED
;
A
#
# COMPACT_ATOMS: atom_id res chain seq x y z
N MET A 1 -8.82 -1.64 32.37
CA MET A 1 -8.03 -0.49 32.89
C MET A 1 -8.94 0.73 32.89
N THR A 2 -9.02 1.44 34.02
CA THR A 2 -9.88 2.61 34.22
C THR A 2 -9.03 3.86 34.23
N PHE A 3 -9.23 4.75 33.27
CA PHE A 3 -8.54 6.04 33.20
C PHE A 3 -9.27 7.07 34.06
N ARG A 4 -8.55 7.75 34.96
CA ARG A 4 -9.11 8.87 35.72
C ARG A 4 -8.88 10.16 34.93
N PRO A 5 -9.93 10.87 34.50
CA PRO A 5 -9.76 12.18 33.89
C PRO A 5 -9.21 13.19 34.92
N ILE A 6 -8.63 14.30 34.43
CA ILE A 6 -8.27 15.44 35.28
C ILE A 6 -9.58 16.01 35.83
N PRO A 7 -9.79 16.05 37.17
CA PRO A 7 -11.08 16.41 37.75
C PRO A 7 -11.55 17.83 37.42
N SER A 8 -10.62 18.74 37.10
CA SER A 8 -10.91 20.15 36.77
C SER A 8 -9.81 20.72 35.87
N PRO A 9 -9.83 20.45 34.55
CA PRO A 9 -8.81 20.95 33.64
C PRO A 9 -8.94 22.47 33.47
N VAL A 10 -7.80 23.17 33.48
CA VAL A 10 -7.75 24.61 33.19
C VAL A 10 -7.80 24.84 31.67
N ALA A 11 -8.31 26.00 31.23
CA ALA A 11 -8.29 26.35 29.80
C ALA A 11 -6.84 26.33 29.26
N GLY A 12 -6.58 25.48 28.26
CA GLY A 12 -5.26 25.29 27.66
C GLY A 12 -4.47 24.09 28.20
N GLU A 13 -4.95 23.43 29.25
CA GLU A 13 -4.31 22.23 29.77
C GLU A 13 -4.44 21.07 28.77
N SER A 14 -3.29 20.48 28.42
CA SER A 14 -3.18 19.41 27.43
C SER A 14 -2.40 18.24 28.03
N VAL A 15 -2.86 17.01 27.81
CA VAL A 15 -2.13 15.81 28.24
C VAL A 15 -0.83 15.70 27.44
N LEU A 16 0.31 15.86 28.11
CA LEU A 16 1.64 15.76 27.47
C LEU A 16 2.13 14.31 27.35
N ALA A 17 1.84 13.47 28.34
CA ALA A 17 2.21 12.07 28.37
C ALA A 17 1.34 11.28 29.35
N VAL A 18 1.24 9.96 29.13
CA VAL A 18 0.60 9.00 30.05
C VAL A 18 1.68 8.05 30.56
N VAL A 19 1.81 7.94 31.88
CA VAL A 19 2.78 7.05 32.56
C VAL A 19 2.05 6.19 33.59
N PRO A 20 2.22 4.84 33.57
CA PRO A 20 3.01 4.08 32.61
C PRO A 20 2.40 4.13 31.21
N ARG A 21 3.26 4.10 30.18
CA ARG A 21 2.80 4.04 28.79
C ARG A 21 1.95 2.76 28.64
N PRO A 22 0.69 2.86 28.22
CA PRO A 22 -0.17 1.68 28.11
C PRO A 22 0.47 0.68 27.15
N THR A 23 0.79 -0.50 27.66
CA THR A 23 1.47 -1.58 26.93
C THR A 23 0.56 -2.80 26.93
N TYR A 24 -0.58 -2.75 26.22
CA TYR A 24 -1.42 -3.93 25.89
C TYR A 24 -2.59 -3.61 24.94
N PRO A 25 -2.93 -4.54 24.02
CA PRO A 25 -2.30 -4.57 22.71
C PRO A 25 -2.75 -3.35 21.90
N PHE A 26 -1.94 -2.31 21.88
CA PHE A 26 -2.09 -1.32 20.82
C PHE A 26 -1.48 -1.96 19.59
N VAL A 27 -2.31 -2.36 18.61
CA VAL A 27 -1.78 -2.60 17.27
C VAL A 27 -1.42 -1.23 16.74
N ASP A 28 -0.17 -0.82 16.95
CA ASP A 28 0.39 0.37 16.31
C ASP A 28 0.57 0.04 14.83
N ALA A 29 -0.55 0.06 14.11
CA ALA A 29 -0.59 -0.24 12.70
C ALA A 29 -0.02 0.91 11.86
N GLY A 30 0.40 2.02 12.48
CA GLY A 30 0.83 3.25 11.79
C GLY A 30 -0.35 4.04 11.20
N TRP A 31 -1.21 3.37 10.43
CA TRP A 31 -2.34 3.95 9.67
C TRP A 31 -3.60 4.24 10.50
N ARG A 32 -3.76 3.65 11.69
CA ARG A 32 -4.98 3.80 12.51
C ARG A 32 -4.98 5.11 13.31
N ARG A 33 -4.74 6.24 12.62
CA ARG A 33 -4.68 7.60 13.18
C ARG A 33 -5.87 8.41 12.67
N ARG A 34 -6.58 9.09 13.58
CA ARG A 34 -7.70 9.96 13.21
C ARG A 34 -7.21 11.38 12.96
N THR A 35 -7.26 11.82 11.71
CA THR A 35 -6.95 13.20 11.32
C THR A 35 -7.98 14.16 11.91
N ARG A 36 -7.52 15.22 12.59
CA ARG A 36 -8.40 16.25 13.19
C ARG A 36 -8.76 17.31 12.16
N LEU A 37 -9.79 17.01 11.37
CA LEU A 37 -10.38 17.93 10.39
C LEU A 37 -11.41 18.84 11.07
N PHE A 38 -11.29 20.14 10.89
CA PHE A 38 -12.27 21.14 11.34
C PHE A 38 -12.30 22.33 10.37
N THR A 39 -13.42 23.05 10.35
CA THR A 39 -13.62 24.20 9.46
C THR A 39 -12.59 25.30 9.71
N GLY A 40 -11.97 25.81 8.64
CA GLY A 40 -10.94 26.84 8.72
C GLY A 40 -9.50 26.33 8.83
N ARG A 41 -9.29 25.01 8.91
CA ARG A 41 -7.96 24.41 8.77
C ARG A 41 -7.65 24.15 7.29
N ALA A 42 -6.48 24.58 6.83
CA ALA A 42 -5.99 24.22 5.50
C ALA A 42 -5.67 22.72 5.44
N LEU A 43 -6.08 22.06 4.36
CA LEU A 43 -5.70 20.69 4.06
C LEU A 43 -4.31 20.70 3.40
N ASP A 44 -3.34 20.08 4.06
CA ASP A 44 -2.02 19.81 3.47
C ASP A 44 -1.99 18.39 2.85
N ALA A 45 -0.97 18.13 2.04
CA ALA A 45 -0.78 16.84 1.37
C ALA A 45 -0.70 15.69 2.38
N ASP A 46 0.12 15.83 3.43
CA ASP A 46 0.25 14.80 4.46
C ASP A 46 -1.08 14.48 5.18
N THR A 47 -1.93 15.49 5.39
CA THR A 47 -3.25 15.33 6.03
C THR A 47 -4.14 14.47 5.15
N LEU A 48 -4.09 14.68 3.83
CA LEU A 48 -4.80 13.84 2.87
C LEU A 48 -4.20 12.44 2.76
N GLU A 49 -2.88 12.30 2.75
CA GLU A 49 -2.21 10.99 2.73
C GLU A 49 -2.58 10.16 3.96
N ARG A 50 -2.51 10.73 5.16
CA ARG A 50 -2.90 10.04 6.41
C ARG A 50 -4.37 9.65 6.42
N GLU A 51 -5.22 10.45 5.79
CA GLU A 51 -6.64 10.14 5.63
C GLU A 51 -6.85 8.93 4.71
N GLN A 52 -6.13 8.89 3.58
CA GLN A 52 -6.15 7.78 2.64
C GLN A 52 -5.59 6.50 3.26
N GLU A 53 -4.46 6.57 3.98
CA GLU A 53 -3.88 5.44 4.72
C GLU A 53 -4.87 4.88 5.75
N ALA A 54 -5.55 5.74 6.50
CA ALA A 54 -6.55 5.31 7.47
C ALA A 54 -7.72 4.58 6.78
N ARG A 55 -8.20 5.06 5.63
CA ARG A 55 -9.25 4.37 4.86
C ARG A 55 -8.77 3.04 4.30
N ALA A 56 -7.61 3.03 3.66
CA ALA A 56 -7.00 1.84 3.06
C ALA A 56 -6.76 0.75 4.13
N GLY A 57 -6.21 1.13 5.28
CA GLY A 57 -5.99 0.20 6.39
C GLY A 57 -7.28 -0.39 6.98
N ASN A 58 -8.37 0.38 7.03
CA ASN A 58 -9.67 -0.16 7.44
C ASN A 58 -10.23 -1.17 6.44
N LEU A 59 -10.06 -0.92 5.13
CA LEU A 59 -10.47 -1.86 4.08
C LEU A 59 -9.61 -3.13 4.09
N ALA A 60 -8.29 -2.99 4.24
CA ALA A 60 -7.38 -4.12 4.36
C ALA A 60 -7.73 -4.98 5.58
N LEU A 61 -8.10 -4.38 6.71
CA LEU A 61 -8.56 -5.10 7.89
C LEU A 61 -9.84 -5.90 7.62
N LEU A 62 -10.76 -5.38 6.80
CA LEU A 62 -11.91 -6.16 6.35
C LEU A 62 -11.48 -7.31 5.43
N GLY A 63 -10.56 -7.08 4.50
CA GLY A 63 -10.04 -8.12 3.61
C GLY A 63 -9.30 -9.24 4.36
N GLN A 64 -8.70 -8.95 5.51
CA GLN A 64 -8.10 -9.97 6.40
C GLN A 64 -9.12 -10.95 6.99
N THR A 65 -10.42 -10.66 6.91
CA THR A 65 -11.48 -11.61 7.28
C THR A 65 -11.76 -12.65 6.19
N LEU A 66 -11.23 -12.44 4.99
CA LEU A 66 -11.34 -13.31 3.84
C LEU A 66 -10.06 -14.13 3.67
N SER A 67 -10.17 -15.27 2.97
CA SER A 67 -8.98 -16.03 2.59
C SER A 67 -8.25 -15.33 1.43
N PRO A 68 -6.91 -15.17 1.50
CA PRO A 68 -6.15 -14.62 0.39
C PRO A 68 -6.19 -15.54 -0.82
N GLY A 69 -6.18 -14.96 -2.02
CA GLY A 69 -6.24 -15.72 -3.25
C GLY A 69 -6.74 -14.93 -4.45
N VAL A 70 -6.85 -15.63 -5.58
CA VAL A 70 -7.39 -15.08 -6.83
C VAL A 70 -8.92 -15.10 -6.76
N VAL A 71 -9.55 -13.96 -7.04
CA VAL A 71 -11.00 -13.84 -7.13
C VAL A 71 -11.45 -14.05 -8.58
N LEU A 72 -10.76 -13.42 -9.54
CA LEU A 72 -11.07 -13.50 -10.96
C LEU A 72 -9.81 -13.22 -11.79
N GLY A 73 -9.58 -13.97 -12.87
CA GLY A 73 -8.46 -13.72 -13.78
C GLY A 73 -7.11 -14.07 -13.15
N LEU A 74 -6.13 -13.17 -13.29
CA LEU A 74 -4.75 -13.32 -12.76
C LEU A 74 -4.09 -14.65 -13.16
N GLU A 75 -4.49 -15.22 -14.29
CA GLU A 75 -3.89 -16.46 -14.78
C GLU A 75 -2.44 -16.21 -15.18
N CYS A 76 -1.56 -17.10 -14.72
CA CYS A 76 -0.13 -17.05 -15.00
C CYS A 76 0.23 -18.07 -16.09
N VAL A 77 0.87 -17.61 -17.16
CA VAL A 77 1.38 -18.46 -18.24
C VAL A 77 2.88 -18.25 -18.37
N PHE A 78 3.64 -19.34 -18.35
CA PHE A 78 5.07 -19.31 -18.63
C PHE A 78 5.32 -19.34 -20.14
N GLU A 79 6.05 -18.34 -20.62
CA GLU A 79 6.51 -18.20 -22.00
C GLU A 79 8.00 -18.61 -22.05
N PRO A 80 8.33 -19.82 -22.54
CA PRO A 80 9.71 -20.24 -22.66
C PRO A 80 10.49 -19.36 -23.64
N PRO A 81 11.82 -19.22 -23.46
CA PRO A 81 12.66 -18.49 -24.42
C PRO A 81 12.54 -19.11 -25.82
N ALA A 82 12.63 -18.27 -26.85
CA ALA A 82 12.62 -18.75 -28.22
C ALA A 82 13.83 -19.68 -28.47
N SER A 83 13.66 -20.67 -29.34
CA SER A 83 14.72 -21.61 -29.69
C SER A 83 15.96 -20.87 -30.21
N GLY A 84 17.07 -20.91 -29.45
CA GLY A 84 18.31 -20.22 -29.79
C GLY A 84 18.63 -18.99 -28.94
N GLU A 85 17.69 -18.53 -28.10
CA GLU A 85 17.93 -17.47 -27.13
C GLU A 85 18.43 -18.02 -25.79
N THR A 86 19.55 -17.47 -25.29
CA THR A 86 20.01 -17.68 -23.92
C THR A 86 19.24 -16.75 -22.98
N GLY A 87 18.15 -17.24 -22.38
CA GLY A 87 17.34 -16.51 -21.41
C GLY A 87 16.44 -17.43 -20.60
N LEU A 88 15.82 -16.90 -19.54
CA LEU A 88 14.93 -17.65 -18.65
C LEU A 88 13.44 -17.60 -19.08
N GLY A 89 13.13 -16.85 -20.15
CA GLY A 89 11.76 -16.65 -20.63
C GLY A 89 11.00 -15.57 -19.87
N PHE A 90 9.69 -15.52 -20.09
CA PHE A 90 8.78 -14.53 -19.52
C PHE A 90 7.63 -15.18 -18.76
N LEU A 91 7.13 -14.49 -17.75
CA LEU A 91 5.86 -14.80 -17.11
C LEU A 91 4.82 -13.79 -17.56
N ARG A 92 3.72 -14.28 -18.14
CA ARG A 92 2.55 -13.47 -18.50
C ARG A 92 1.48 -13.65 -17.43
N ILE A 93 0.95 -12.54 -16.94
CA ILE A 93 -0.11 -12.48 -15.94
C ILE A 93 -1.31 -11.77 -16.56
N ALA A 94 -2.41 -12.49 -16.72
CA ALA A 94 -3.64 -11.95 -17.28
C ALA A 94 -4.29 -10.90 -16.34
N PRO A 95 -5.08 -9.95 -16.86
CA PRO A 95 -5.84 -9.02 -16.04
C PRO A 95 -6.73 -9.75 -15.02
N GLY A 96 -6.98 -9.15 -13.87
CA GLY A 96 -7.81 -9.78 -12.84
C GLY A 96 -7.81 -9.08 -11.49
N LEU A 97 -8.39 -9.76 -10.51
CA LEU A 97 -8.57 -9.33 -9.13
C LEU A 97 -8.20 -10.45 -8.16
N GLY A 98 -7.52 -10.08 -7.07
CA GLY A 98 -7.22 -10.97 -5.96
C GLY A 98 -7.21 -10.23 -4.62
N ILE A 99 -7.16 -11.00 -3.54
CA ILE A 99 -6.96 -10.49 -2.19
C ILE A 99 -5.60 -10.98 -1.70
N ALA A 100 -4.75 -10.05 -1.29
CA ALA A 100 -3.43 -10.35 -0.75
C ALA A 100 -3.51 -10.88 0.69
N ALA A 101 -2.44 -11.52 1.16
CA ALA A 101 -2.34 -11.97 2.55
C ALA A 101 -2.40 -10.81 3.57
N SER A 102 -2.10 -9.58 3.15
CA SER A 102 -2.29 -8.36 3.96
C SER A 102 -3.76 -7.94 4.10
N GLY A 103 -4.66 -8.52 3.31
CA GLY A 103 -6.07 -8.13 3.18
C GLY A 103 -6.33 -7.01 2.17
N GLU A 104 -5.30 -6.46 1.54
CA GLU A 104 -5.45 -5.49 0.46
C GLU A 104 -5.93 -6.16 -0.84
N ASP A 105 -6.69 -5.42 -1.64
CA ASP A 105 -7.12 -5.82 -2.97
C ASP A 105 -6.01 -5.58 -3.99
N VAL A 106 -5.81 -6.57 -4.88
CA VAL A 106 -4.85 -6.51 -5.98
C VAL A 106 -5.65 -6.52 -7.27
N THR A 107 -5.64 -5.41 -8.00
CA THR A 107 -6.28 -5.31 -9.31
C THR A 107 -5.25 -5.13 -10.41
N LEU A 108 -5.29 -6.00 -11.41
CA LEU A 108 -4.49 -5.90 -12.60
C LEU A 108 -5.37 -5.55 -13.80
N GLY A 109 -5.31 -4.30 -14.25
CA GLY A 109 -6.18 -3.80 -15.33
C GLY A 109 -5.78 -4.22 -16.75
N ARG A 110 -4.55 -4.74 -16.93
CA ARG A 110 -4.03 -5.18 -18.22
C ARG A 110 -3.04 -6.31 -18.03
N GLU A 111 -2.81 -7.09 -19.08
CA GLU A 111 -1.79 -8.14 -19.03
C GLU A 111 -0.42 -7.53 -18.73
N VAL A 112 0.31 -8.18 -17.82
CA VAL A 112 1.70 -7.84 -17.49
C VAL A 112 2.60 -8.98 -17.90
N ARG A 113 3.68 -8.64 -18.60
CA ARG A 113 4.75 -9.54 -18.99
C ARG A 113 6.00 -9.18 -18.20
N VAL A 114 6.50 -10.12 -17.40
CA VAL A 114 7.69 -9.94 -16.55
C VAL A 114 8.77 -10.91 -17.01
N ALA A 115 10.00 -10.44 -17.17
CA ALA A 115 11.12 -11.35 -17.45
C ALA A 115 11.43 -12.15 -16.18
N ILE A 116 11.62 -13.47 -16.30
CA ILE A 116 11.95 -14.30 -15.11
C ILE A 116 13.28 -13.86 -14.49
N ALA A 117 14.21 -13.36 -15.30
CA ALA A 117 15.48 -12.81 -14.82
C ALA A 117 15.29 -11.67 -13.80
N ASP A 118 14.23 -10.85 -13.94
CA ASP A 118 13.95 -9.72 -13.05
C ASP A 118 13.31 -10.15 -11.72
N LEU A 119 12.81 -11.39 -11.64
CA LEU A 119 12.14 -11.95 -10.47
C LEU A 119 13.09 -12.74 -9.56
N LEU A 120 14.28 -13.08 -10.06
CA LEU A 120 15.21 -13.89 -9.31
C LEU A 120 15.98 -13.02 -8.29
N PRO A 121 16.18 -13.54 -7.06
CA PRO A 121 17.04 -12.88 -6.10
C PRO A 121 18.48 -12.84 -6.60
N GLU A 122 19.27 -11.89 -6.13
CA GLU A 122 20.72 -11.90 -6.37
C GLU A 122 21.33 -13.17 -5.73
N GLY A 123 21.71 -14.13 -6.57
CA GLY A 123 22.26 -15.42 -6.14
C GLY A 123 21.95 -16.57 -7.10
N PRO A 124 22.40 -17.80 -6.79
CA PRO A 124 22.05 -18.97 -7.58
C PRO A 124 20.54 -19.23 -7.50
N PRO A 125 19.86 -19.44 -8.64
CA PRO A 125 18.41 -19.62 -8.64
C PRO A 125 18.02 -20.91 -7.92
N PRO A 126 16.95 -20.90 -7.10
CA PRO A 126 16.45 -22.11 -6.48
C PRO A 126 15.85 -23.05 -7.55
N ARG A 127 15.87 -24.36 -7.29
CA ARG A 127 15.27 -25.36 -8.21
C ARG A 127 13.76 -25.18 -8.37
N VAL A 128 13.09 -24.64 -7.35
CA VAL A 128 11.66 -24.33 -7.32
C VAL A 128 11.50 -22.98 -6.65
N ALA A 129 10.68 -22.10 -7.23
CA ALA A 129 10.31 -20.82 -6.67
C ALA A 129 8.78 -20.66 -6.68
N ILE A 130 8.24 -19.98 -5.67
CA ILE A 130 6.84 -19.57 -5.61
C ILE A 130 6.81 -18.07 -5.81
N LEU A 131 6.09 -17.62 -6.84
CA LEU A 131 5.86 -16.20 -7.03
C LEU A 131 4.81 -15.73 -6.03
N VAL A 132 5.17 -14.75 -5.20
CA VAL A 132 4.23 -14.08 -4.31
C VAL A 132 4.04 -12.66 -4.83
N ALA A 133 2.88 -12.41 -5.43
CA ALA A 133 2.47 -11.05 -5.75
C ALA A 133 2.03 -10.36 -4.45
N VAL A 134 2.69 -9.25 -4.13
CA VAL A 134 2.26 -8.35 -3.05
C VAL A 134 1.82 -7.03 -3.66
N PRO A 135 0.74 -6.42 -3.15
CA PRO A 135 0.42 -5.04 -3.52
C PRO A 135 1.58 -4.14 -3.10
N VAL A 136 1.99 -3.26 -4.00
CA VAL A 136 2.98 -2.23 -3.70
C VAL A 136 2.36 -0.89 -4.05
N VAL A 137 2.31 0.01 -3.07
CA VAL A 137 1.90 1.38 -3.32
C VAL A 137 3.07 2.10 -3.99
N ARG A 138 2.87 2.53 -5.23
CA ARG A 138 3.84 3.38 -5.94
C ARG A 138 3.25 4.76 -6.12
N TRP A 139 3.89 5.75 -5.52
CA TRP A 139 3.58 7.15 -5.75
C TRP A 139 4.10 7.55 -7.14
N VAL A 140 3.18 7.83 -8.07
CA VAL A 140 3.52 8.47 -9.33
C VAL A 140 3.35 9.97 -9.12
N ARG A 141 4.45 10.64 -8.81
CA ARG A 141 4.48 12.11 -8.75
C ARG A 141 4.42 12.63 -10.20
N GLY A 142 3.39 13.39 -10.52
CA GLY A 142 3.26 14.07 -11.81
C GLY A 142 2.94 13.16 -13.00
N ARG A 143 1.66 12.81 -13.17
CA ARG A 143 1.12 12.64 -14.52
C ARG A 143 0.65 14.02 -14.97
N PHE A 144 1.59 14.85 -15.38
CA PHE A 144 1.33 16.21 -15.84
C PHE A 144 0.42 16.14 -17.07
N ASP A 145 -0.73 16.81 -16.99
CA ASP A 145 -1.59 16.99 -18.15
C ASP A 145 -1.00 18.13 -18.99
N PRO A 146 -0.49 17.86 -20.20
CA PRO A 146 0.07 18.92 -21.05
C PRO A 146 -0.97 19.96 -21.46
N LEU A 147 -2.27 19.69 -21.28
CA LEU A 147 -3.36 20.63 -21.53
C LEU A 147 -3.79 21.42 -20.29
N ALA A 148 -3.22 21.13 -19.11
CA ALA A 148 -3.51 21.83 -17.86
C ALA A 148 -2.22 22.11 -17.07
N PRO A 149 -1.33 22.98 -17.58
CA PRO A 149 -0.14 23.38 -16.85
C PRO A 149 -0.54 24.10 -15.56
N CYS A 150 0.06 23.72 -14.43
CA CYS A 150 -0.04 24.48 -13.19
C CYS A 150 0.90 25.70 -13.27
N GLU A 151 0.51 26.82 -12.63
CA GLU A 151 1.29 28.07 -12.63
C GLU A 151 2.71 27.94 -12.03
N ARG A 152 3.03 26.81 -11.39
CA ARG A 152 4.31 26.52 -10.78
C ARG A 152 4.69 25.07 -11.09
N ASP A 153 5.37 24.87 -12.19
CA ASP A 153 5.86 23.57 -12.63
C ASP A 153 7.27 23.34 -12.06
N GLU A 154 7.43 22.32 -11.21
CA GLU A 154 8.72 21.93 -10.63
C GLU A 154 9.73 21.44 -11.67
N SER A 155 9.32 21.25 -12.94
CA SER A 155 10.23 20.90 -14.05
C SER A 155 10.89 22.10 -14.74
N GLU A 156 10.44 23.32 -14.45
CA GLU A 156 11.03 24.57 -14.95
C GLU A 156 12.06 25.21 -13.98
N ASP A 157 12.24 24.63 -12.78
CA ASP A 157 13.28 24.99 -11.78
C ASP A 157 14.46 23.99 -11.81
#